data_AF-A0A2R6G6E5-F1
#
_entry.id   AF-A0A2R6G6E5-F1
#
_cell.length_a   1.000
_cell.length_b   1.000
_cell.length_c   1.000
_cell.angle_alpha   90.00
_cell.angle_beta   90.00
_cell.angle_gamma   90.00
#
_symmetry.space_group_name_H-M   'P 1'
#
loop_
_entity.id
_entity.type
_entity.pdbx_description
1 polymer ?
#
loop_
_entity_poly.entity_id
_entity_poly.type
_entity_poly.pdbx_seq_one_letter_code
_entity_poly.pdbx_strand_id
1 'polypeptide(L)'
;GQIPTGGSTRRAIDLVGEAKAKELVLTAGYVDAAEAERIGLLNHEVASEELDEVVKEITEAIGDTSRGAVKASKRAINDATEAPDLEAARAHEADLWWEQFATDERRDLVEEFNDS
;
A
#
# COMPACT_ATOMS: atom_id res chain seq x y z
N GLY A 1 -11.94 -27.25 3.85
CA GLY A 1 -13.36 -26.92 4.03
C GLY A 1 -13.56 -25.88 5.12
N GLN A 2 -12.91 -24.73 4.99
CA GLN A 2 -13.13 -23.54 5.82
C GLN A 2 -13.16 -22.34 4.87
N ILE A 3 -13.94 -21.31 5.22
CA ILE A 3 -13.94 -20.05 4.47
C ILE A 3 -12.72 -19.19 4.85
N PRO A 4 -12.29 -18.24 3.99
CA PRO A 4 -11.24 -17.29 4.36
C PRO A 4 -11.66 -16.41 5.54
N THR A 5 -10.74 -16.09 6.44
CA THR A 5 -10.96 -15.22 7.62
C THR A 5 -9.92 -14.09 7.67
N GLY A 6 -9.98 -13.22 8.69
CA GLY A 6 -9.00 -12.14 8.88
C GLY A 6 -9.06 -11.02 7.83
N GLY A 7 -10.22 -10.80 7.19
CA GLY A 7 -10.40 -9.75 6.17
C GLY A 7 -9.94 -10.13 4.76
N SER A 8 -9.37 -11.31 4.58
CA SER A 8 -8.86 -11.80 3.28
C SER A 8 -9.90 -11.82 2.16
N THR A 9 -11.18 -12.09 2.46
CA THR A 9 -12.26 -12.06 1.46
C THR A 9 -12.42 -10.68 0.83
N ARG A 10 -12.46 -9.61 1.65
CA ARG A 10 -12.56 -8.24 1.13
C ARG A 10 -11.28 -7.86 0.40
N ARG A 11 -10.12 -8.12 1.01
CA ARG A 11 -8.83 -7.74 0.44
C ARG A 11 -8.54 -8.45 -0.89
N ALA A 12 -8.91 -9.72 -1.04
CA ALA A 12 -8.77 -10.42 -2.31
C ALA A 12 -9.61 -9.76 -3.41
N ILE A 13 -10.84 -9.33 -3.11
CA ILE A 13 -11.69 -8.61 -4.07
C ILE A 13 -11.04 -7.27 -4.45
N ASP A 14 -10.52 -6.51 -3.47
CA ASP A 14 -9.90 -5.20 -3.73
C ASP A 14 -8.61 -5.33 -4.58
N LEU A 15 -7.85 -6.41 -4.42
CA LEU A 15 -6.60 -6.64 -5.15
C LEU A 15 -6.82 -7.19 -6.57
N VAL A 16 -7.62 -8.25 -6.71
CA VAL A 16 -7.71 -9.02 -7.98
C VAL A 16 -9.08 -8.96 -8.65
N GLY A 17 -10.05 -8.26 -8.04
CA GLY A 17 -11.44 -8.20 -8.49
C GLY A 17 -12.28 -9.40 -8.08
N GLU A 18 -13.62 -9.21 -8.05
CA GLU A 18 -14.57 -10.21 -7.54
C GLU A 18 -14.50 -11.56 -8.28
N ALA A 19 -14.40 -11.52 -9.61
CA ALA A 19 -14.40 -12.73 -10.43
C ALA A 19 -13.18 -13.62 -10.14
N LYS A 20 -11.98 -13.03 -10.15
CA LYS A 20 -10.74 -13.77 -9.88
C LYS A 20 -10.65 -14.20 -8.42
N ALA A 21 -11.09 -13.36 -7.48
CA ALA A 21 -11.15 -13.73 -6.06
C ALA A 21 -12.02 -14.99 -5.84
N LYS A 22 -13.19 -15.08 -6.49
CA LYS A 22 -14.04 -16.28 -6.45
C LYS A 22 -13.34 -17.50 -7.05
N GLU A 23 -12.69 -17.34 -8.20
CA GLU A 23 -11.95 -18.43 -8.83
C GLU A 23 -10.89 -19.01 -7.88
N LEU A 24 -10.05 -18.16 -7.29
CA LEU A 24 -8.98 -18.58 -6.37
C LEU A 24 -9.54 -19.24 -5.10
N VAL A 25 -10.52 -18.61 -4.45
CA VAL A 25 -11.06 -19.08 -3.16
C VAL A 25 -11.89 -20.36 -3.32
N LEU A 26 -12.72 -20.46 -4.38
CA LEU A 26 -13.62 -21.59 -4.55
C LEU A 26 -12.93 -22.84 -5.11
N THR A 27 -11.86 -22.65 -5.89
CA THR A 27 -11.09 -23.77 -6.46
C THR A 27 -9.93 -24.21 -5.58
N ALA A 28 -9.52 -23.38 -4.61
CA ALA A 28 -8.23 -23.52 -3.92
C ALA A 28 -7.05 -23.60 -4.92
N GLY A 29 -7.19 -22.91 -6.06
CA GLY A 29 -6.21 -22.89 -7.13
C GLY A 29 -4.95 -22.13 -6.73
N TYR A 30 -3.82 -22.57 -7.30
CA TYR A 30 -2.54 -21.88 -7.17
C TYR A 30 -2.34 -20.90 -8.34
N VAL A 31 -1.73 -19.77 -8.05
CA VAL A 31 -1.20 -18.83 -9.05
C VAL A 31 0.32 -18.84 -8.95
N ASP A 32 0.99 -18.80 -10.09
CA ASP A 32 2.43 -18.56 -10.14
C ASP A 32 2.73 -17.07 -9.93
N ALA A 33 4.01 -16.72 -9.79
CA ALA A 33 4.44 -15.37 -9.46
C ALA A 33 4.08 -14.37 -10.58
N ALA A 34 4.30 -14.75 -11.84
CA ALA A 34 3.95 -13.96 -13.01
C ALA A 34 2.44 -13.62 -13.07
N GLU A 35 1.57 -14.61 -12.88
CA GLU A 35 0.13 -14.35 -12.83
C GLU A 35 -0.25 -13.52 -11.61
N ALA A 36 0.35 -13.77 -10.44
CA ALA A 36 0.09 -13.03 -9.22
C ALA A 36 0.45 -11.54 -9.34
N GLU A 37 1.57 -11.20 -9.99
CA GLU A 37 1.93 -9.83 -10.33
C GLU A 37 0.93 -9.23 -11.33
N ARG A 38 0.63 -9.96 -12.41
CA ARG A 38 -0.30 -9.49 -13.47
C ARG A 38 -1.70 -9.17 -12.94
N ILE A 39 -2.19 -9.91 -11.95
CA ILE A 39 -3.51 -9.69 -11.35
C ILE A 39 -3.49 -8.72 -10.17
N GLY A 40 -2.32 -8.19 -9.78
CA GLY A 40 -2.19 -7.24 -8.66
C GLY A 40 -2.19 -7.88 -7.26
N LEU A 41 -1.97 -9.19 -7.17
CA LEU A 41 -1.79 -9.89 -5.88
C LEU A 41 -0.40 -9.66 -5.29
N LEU A 42 0.60 -9.43 -6.15
CA LEU A 42 1.96 -9.01 -5.81
C LEU A 42 2.31 -7.73 -6.57
N ASN A 43 3.27 -6.97 -6.05
CA ASN A 43 3.76 -5.76 -6.72
C ASN A 43 4.89 -6.04 -7.71
N HIS A 44 5.74 -7.03 -7.43
CA HIS A 44 6.93 -7.36 -8.20
C HIS A 44 7.16 -8.87 -8.25
N GLU A 45 7.32 -9.43 -9.44
CA GLU A 45 7.98 -10.71 -9.67
C GLU A 45 9.48 -10.47 -9.92
N VAL A 46 10.35 -11.17 -9.19
CA VAL A 46 11.82 -11.03 -9.30
C VAL A 46 12.49 -12.40 -9.28
N ALA A 47 13.70 -12.50 -9.84
CA ALA A 47 14.50 -13.71 -9.70
C ALA A 47 14.88 -13.95 -8.23
N SER A 48 15.07 -15.21 -7.85
CA SER A 48 15.35 -15.55 -6.44
C SER A 48 16.66 -14.93 -5.95
N GLU A 49 17.63 -14.75 -6.84
CA GLU A 49 18.94 -14.15 -6.55
C GLU A 49 18.86 -12.63 -6.36
N GLU A 50 17.82 -11.98 -6.88
CA GLU A 50 17.61 -10.53 -6.84
C GLU A 50 16.69 -10.10 -5.68
N LEU A 51 16.03 -11.06 -5.01
CA LEU A 51 15.02 -10.78 -3.98
C LEU A 51 15.55 -9.86 -2.87
N ASP A 52 16.73 -10.15 -2.32
CA ASP A 52 17.30 -9.36 -1.22
C ASP A 52 17.68 -7.95 -1.66
N GLU A 53 18.13 -7.78 -2.92
CA GLU A 53 18.48 -6.48 -3.49
C GLU A 53 17.24 -5.61 -3.67
N VAL A 54 16.19 -6.13 -4.31
CA VAL A 54 14.95 -5.39 -4.54
C VAL A 54 14.24 -5.06 -3.22
N VAL A 55 14.22 -5.99 -2.26
CA VAL A 55 13.69 -5.70 -0.91
C VAL A 55 14.46 -4.57 -0.27
N LYS A 56 15.80 -4.60 -0.35
CA LYS A 56 16.66 -3.55 0.21
C LYS A 56 16.35 -2.20 -0.44
N GLU A 57 16.32 -2.12 -1.76
CA GLU A 57 16.00 -0.87 -2.50
C GLU A 57 14.67 -0.25 -2.06
N ILE A 58 13.61 -1.06 -1.96
CA ILE A 58 12.30 -0.59 -1.53
C ILE A 58 12.34 -0.11 -0.07
N THR A 59 13.01 -0.85 0.81
CA THR A 59 13.10 -0.44 2.23
C THR A 59 13.96 0.79 2.44
N GLU A 60 15.02 0.98 1.65
CA GLU A 60 15.85 2.19 1.64
C GLU A 60 15.03 3.38 1.14
N ALA A 61 14.31 3.26 0.02
CA ALA A 61 13.44 4.32 -0.48
C ALA A 61 12.35 4.75 0.54
N ILE A 62 11.76 3.79 1.27
CA ILE A 62 10.82 4.10 2.36
C ILE A 62 11.55 4.75 3.54
N GLY A 63 12.77 4.30 3.86
CA GLY A 63 13.59 4.79 4.96
C GLY A 63 14.12 6.21 4.74
N ASP A 64 14.36 6.59 3.49
CA ASP A 64 14.80 7.92 3.06
C ASP A 64 13.66 8.96 3.09
N THR A 65 12.43 8.51 3.31
CA THR A 65 11.27 9.39 3.49
C THR A 65 11.05 9.69 4.98
N SER A 66 10.58 10.91 5.29
CA SER A 66 10.13 11.28 6.64
C SER A 66 9.21 10.21 7.24
N ARG A 67 9.52 9.76 8.46
CA ARG A 67 8.70 8.78 9.19
C ARG A 67 7.28 9.31 9.43
N GLY A 68 7.16 10.61 9.72
CA GLY A 68 5.89 11.30 9.85
C GLY A 68 5.09 11.24 8.55
N ALA A 69 5.73 11.57 7.41
CA ALA A 69 5.10 11.51 6.09
C ALA A 69 4.67 10.09 5.71
N VAL A 70 5.53 9.08 5.87
CA VAL A 70 5.19 7.66 5.59
C VAL A 70 3.96 7.23 6.40
N LYS A 71 3.92 7.58 7.69
CA LYS A 71 2.79 7.24 8.56
C LYS A 71 1.50 7.94 8.14
N ALA A 72 1.56 9.23 7.83
CA ALA A 72 0.40 10.00 7.39
C ALA A 72 -0.14 9.48 6.05
N SER A 73 0.74 9.27 5.06
CA SER A 73 0.38 8.74 3.74
C SER A 73 -0.25 7.34 3.84
N LYS A 74 0.34 6.44 4.64
CA LYS A 74 -0.22 5.10 4.83
C LYS A 74 -1.61 5.15 5.45
N ARG A 75 -1.84 6.07 6.39
CA ARG A 75 -3.15 6.27 7.00
C ARG A 75 -4.16 6.83 6.00
N ALA A 76 -3.79 7.87 5.26
CA ALA A 76 -4.65 8.47 4.25
C ALA A 76 -5.09 7.45 3.19
N ILE A 77 -4.17 6.60 2.71
CA ILE A 77 -4.49 5.55 1.74
C ILE A 77 -5.47 4.53 2.33
N ASN A 78 -5.24 4.05 3.55
CA ASN A 78 -6.13 3.09 4.20
C ASN A 78 -7.53 3.70 4.43
N ASP A 79 -7.59 4.91 4.97
CA ASP A 79 -8.85 5.62 5.23
C ASP A 79 -9.62 5.83 3.92
N ALA A 80 -8.92 6.17 2.82
CA ALA A 80 -9.53 6.29 1.50
C ALA A 80 -10.11 4.98 0.96
N THR A 81 -9.48 3.83 1.25
CA THR A 81 -10.01 2.52 0.82
C THR A 81 -11.24 2.06 1.60
N GLU A 82 -11.43 2.59 2.80
CA GLU A 82 -12.55 2.27 3.69
C GLU A 82 -13.67 3.33 3.68
N ALA A 83 -13.41 4.48 3.06
CA ALA A 83 -14.34 5.60 3.02
C ALA A 83 -15.66 5.24 2.30
N PRO A 84 -16.80 5.75 2.78
CA PRO A 84 -18.11 5.50 2.16
C PRO A 84 -18.24 6.16 0.78
N ASP A 85 -17.52 7.26 0.54
CA ASP A 85 -17.50 7.99 -0.71
C ASP A 85 -16.21 8.83 -0.86
N LEU A 86 -16.06 9.45 -2.04
CA LEU A 86 -14.90 10.28 -2.38
C LEU A 86 -14.81 11.56 -1.55
N GLU A 87 -15.92 12.09 -1.04
CA GLU A 87 -15.93 13.32 -0.26
C GLU A 87 -15.35 13.06 1.13
N ALA A 88 -15.80 11.98 1.77
CA ALA A 88 -15.26 11.52 3.05
C ALA A 88 -13.76 11.19 2.95
N ALA A 89 -13.34 10.48 1.89
CA ALA A 89 -11.92 10.18 1.66
C ALA A 89 -11.06 11.45 1.57
N ARG A 90 -11.53 12.45 0.81
CA ARG A 90 -10.83 13.74 0.65
C ARG A 90 -10.78 14.56 1.92
N ALA A 91 -11.86 14.56 2.70
CA ALA A 91 -11.89 15.28 3.98
C ALA A 91 -10.83 14.72 4.93
N HIS A 92 -10.76 13.39 5.09
CA HIS A 92 -9.75 12.74 5.92
C HIS A 92 -8.32 12.96 5.42
N GLU A 93 -8.10 12.89 4.11
CA GLU A 93 -6.80 13.22 3.50
C GLU A 93 -6.38 14.66 3.83
N ALA A 94 -7.27 15.63 3.69
CA ALA A 94 -6.98 17.04 3.97
C ALA A 94 -6.61 17.29 5.44
N ASP A 95 -7.29 16.64 6.37
CA ASP A 95 -6.97 16.73 7.80
C ASP A 95 -5.57 16.18 8.11
N LEU A 96 -5.27 14.96 7.63
CA LEU A 96 -3.97 14.32 7.82
C LEU A 96 -2.84 15.13 7.16
N TRP A 97 -3.11 15.71 5.99
CA TRP A 97 -2.17 16.56 5.30
C TRP A 97 -1.86 17.82 6.10
N TRP A 98 -2.87 18.50 6.66
CA TRP A 98 -2.63 19.68 7.50
C TRP A 98 -1.87 19.36 8.78
N GLU A 99 -2.20 18.24 9.44
CA GLU A 99 -1.47 17.76 10.61
C GLU A 99 0.02 17.53 10.30
N GLN A 100 0.31 16.85 9.19
CA GLN A 100 1.69 16.57 8.77
C GLN A 100 2.42 17.85 8.32
N PHE A 101 1.73 18.71 7.56
CA PHE A 101 2.29 19.97 7.07
C PHE A 101 2.66 20.92 8.21
N ALA A 102 1.90 20.93 9.30
CA ALA A 102 2.18 21.77 10.47
C ALA A 102 3.41 21.30 11.29
N THR A 103 3.99 20.13 11.01
CA THR A 103 5.12 19.60 11.79
C THR A 103 6.42 20.39 11.56
N ASP A 104 7.22 20.48 12.63
CA ASP A 104 8.60 20.98 12.56
C ASP A 104 9.49 20.10 11.67
N GLU A 105 9.33 18.78 11.75
CA GLU A 105 10.06 17.80 10.89
C GLU A 105 9.90 18.15 9.41
N ARG A 106 8.67 18.41 8.96
CA ARG A 106 8.42 18.80 7.56
C ARG A 106 8.95 20.18 7.22
N ARG A 107 9.09 21.11 8.18
CA ARG A 107 9.74 22.41 7.95
C ARG A 107 11.23 22.20 7.70
N ASP A 108 11.89 21.54 8.63
CA ASP A 108 13.34 21.40 8.63
C ASP A 108 13.81 20.63 7.38
N LEU A 109 13.07 19.58 6.97
CA LEU A 109 13.37 18.82 5.75
C LEU A 109 13.15 19.63 4.45
N VAL A 110 12.17 20.53 4.40
CA VAL A 110 11.94 21.39 3.23
C VAL A 110 13.02 22.46 3.13
N GLU A 111 13.50 22.98 4.26
CA GLU A 111 14.64 23.90 4.30
C GLU A 111 15.92 23.20 3.81
N GLU A 112 16.23 22.01 4.33
CA GLU A 112 17.38 21.20 3.90
C GLU A 112 17.36 20.92 2.39
N PHE A 113 16.19 20.56 1.83
CA PHE A 113 16.02 20.31 0.41
C PHE A 113 16.24 21.56 -0.46
N ASN A 114 15.87 22.75 0.02
CA ASN A 114 16.05 23.98 -0.74
C ASN A 114 17.51 24.48 -0.72
N ASP A 115 18.29 24.06 0.28
CA ASP A 115 19.70 24.44 0.46
C ASP A 115 20.69 23.49 -0.22
N SER A 116 20.22 22.36 -0.77
CA SER A 116 21.01 21.36 -1.52
C SER A 116 21.03 21.61 -3.03
#